data_AF-A0A6D2JVF6-F1
#
_entry.id   AF-A0A6D2JVF6-F1
#
_cell.length_a   1.000
_cell.length_b   1.000
_cell.length_c   1.000
_cell.angle_alpha   90.00
_cell.angle_beta   90.00
_cell.angle_gamma   90.00
#
_symmetry.space_group_name_H-M   'P 1'
#
loop_
_entity.id
_entity.type
_entity.pdbx_description
1 polymer ?
#
loop_
_entity_poly.entity_id
_entity_poly.type
_entity_poly.pdbx_seq_one_letter_code
_entity_poly.pdbx_strand_id
1 'polypeptide(L)'
;MAVFRRTVTNVGPPSSVYKATVRAPEGVEITVEPMSLSFAKASQKRSFKVVVKAKQMSPGKIVSGLLVWRSPRHSVRSPIVIYSPSFSDNNL
;
A
#
# COMPACT_ATOMS: atom_id res chain seq x y z
N MET A 1 13.88 4.89 -1.79
CA MET A 1 12.56 4.75 -2.47
C MET A 1 12.33 3.27 -2.73
N ALA A 2 11.12 2.77 -2.49
CA ALA A 2 10.73 1.39 -2.81
C ALA A 2 9.46 1.39 -3.66
N VAL A 3 9.35 0.41 -4.59
CA VAL A 3 8.19 0.25 -5.46
C VAL A 3 7.64 -1.16 -5.31
N PHE A 4 6.36 -1.28 -4.95
CA PHE A 4 5.67 -2.55 -4.76
C PHE A 4 4.59 -2.70 -5.83
N ARG A 5 4.76 -3.69 -6.71
CA ARG A 5 3.71 -4.06 -7.69
C ARG A 5 2.77 -5.08 -7.05
N ARG A 6 1.48 -4.83 -7.18
CA ARG A 6 0.42 -5.69 -6.62
C ARG A 6 -0.65 -5.92 -7.67
N THR A 7 -1.27 -7.09 -7.59
CA THR A 7 -2.41 -7.48 -8.41
C THR A 7 -3.50 -7.94 -7.49
N VAL A 8 -4.71 -7.42 -7.70
CA VAL A 8 -5.92 -7.83 -6.97
C VAL A 8 -6.90 -8.47 -7.92
N THR A 9 -7.63 -9.46 -7.43
CA THR A 9 -8.71 -10.15 -8.14
C THR A 9 -10.04 -9.69 -7.52
N ASN A 10 -11.00 -9.28 -8.34
CA ASN A 10 -12.35 -9.01 -7.84
C ASN A 10 -13.07 -10.32 -7.53
N VAL A 11 -13.27 -10.59 -6.24
CA VAL A 11 -14.05 -11.74 -5.74
C VAL A 11 -15.50 -11.38 -5.41
N GLY A 12 -15.91 -10.14 -5.68
CA GLY A 12 -17.26 -9.65 -5.48
C GLY A 12 -18.05 -9.46 -6.79
N PRO A 13 -19.16 -8.72 -6.74
CA PRO A 13 -20.01 -8.48 -7.91
C PRO A 13 -19.26 -7.81 -9.08
N PRO A 14 -19.70 -8.05 -10.34
CA PRO A 14 -19.21 -7.32 -11.50
C PRO A 14 -19.53 -5.82 -11.40
N SER A 15 -19.02 -5.03 -12.36
CA SER A 15 -19.25 -3.57 -12.44
C SER A 15 -18.98 -2.83 -11.13
N SER A 16 -17.82 -3.10 -10.53
CA SER A 16 -17.40 -2.49 -9.26
C SER A 16 -16.18 -1.58 -9.47
N VAL A 17 -16.23 -0.39 -8.86
CA VAL A 17 -15.12 0.57 -8.86
C VAL A 17 -14.60 0.76 -7.44
N TYR A 18 -13.29 0.69 -7.28
CA TYR A 18 -12.61 0.90 -6.02
C TYR A 18 -11.69 2.11 -6.13
N LYS A 19 -11.81 3.06 -5.19
CA LYS A 19 -10.92 4.22 -5.08
C LYS A 19 -9.92 4.01 -3.95
N ALA A 20 -8.66 4.33 -4.20
CA ALA A 20 -7.61 4.28 -3.20
C ALA A 20 -7.69 5.47 -2.24
N THR A 21 -7.46 5.20 -0.96
CA THR A 21 -7.15 6.20 0.07
C THR A 21 -5.88 5.77 0.78
N VAL A 22 -4.96 6.70 0.98
CA VAL A 22 -3.68 6.45 1.65
C VAL A 22 -3.62 7.28 2.93
N ARG A 23 -3.13 6.67 4.01
CA ARG A 23 -2.68 7.37 5.22
C ARG A 23 -1.19 7.11 5.36
N ALA A 24 -0.37 8.13 5.15
CA ALA A 24 1.07 8.04 5.30
C ALA A 24 1.49 8.58 6.68
N PRO A 25 2.47 7.94 7.36
CA PRO A 25 3.04 8.49 8.57
C PRO A 25 3.93 9.70 8.26
N GLU A 26 4.24 10.49 9.28
CA GLU A 26 5.12 11.65 9.14
C GLU A 26 6.49 11.24 8.56
N GLY A 27 7.00 12.05 7.62
CA GLY A 27 8.29 11.80 6.97
C GLY A 27 8.26 10.70 5.90
N VAL A 28 7.09 10.13 5.59
CA VAL A 28 6.92 9.14 4.51
C VAL A 28 5.90 9.65 3.50
N GLU A 29 6.28 9.60 2.22
CA GLU A 29 5.38 9.77 1.08
C GLU A 29 4.98 8.38 0.55
N ILE A 30 3.69 8.15 0.40
CA ILE A 30 3.13 6.92 -0.17
C ILE A 30 2.20 7.31 -1.32
N THR A 31 2.52 6.86 -2.54
CA THR A 31 1.69 7.10 -3.73
C THR A 31 1.22 5.77 -4.34
N VAL A 32 0.04 5.80 -4.96
CA VAL A 32 -0.57 4.62 -5.58
C VAL A 32 -0.98 4.97 -7.00
N GLU A 33 -0.70 4.06 -7.94
CA GLU A 33 -1.04 4.27 -9.35
C GLU A 33 -1.52 2.96 -10.00
N PRO A 34 -2.70 2.94 -10.63
CA PRO A 34 -3.71 4.02 -10.65
C PRO A 34 -4.40 4.19 -9.27
N MET A 35 -5.02 5.33 -9.01
CA MET A 35 -5.82 5.61 -7.79
C MET A 35 -7.25 5.04 -7.84
N SER A 36 -7.65 4.44 -8.97
CA SER A 36 -8.96 3.83 -9.18
C SER A 36 -8.81 2.50 -9.91
N LEU A 37 -9.51 1.47 -9.45
CA LEU A 37 -9.57 0.16 -10.09
C LEU A 37 -11.01 -0.16 -10.47
N SER A 38 -11.26 -0.29 -11.77
CA SER A 38 -12.56 -0.66 -12.32
C SER A 38 -12.56 -2.12 -12.75
N PHE A 39 -13.50 -2.89 -12.21
CA PHE A 39 -13.72 -4.30 -12.51
C PHE A 39 -15.07 -4.47 -13.20
N ALA A 40 -15.06 -4.86 -14.47
CA ALA A 40 -16.26 -5.11 -15.25
C ALA A 40 -16.86 -6.50 -14.97
N LYS A 41 -16.02 -7.48 -14.61
CA LYS A 41 -16.43 -8.88 -14.38
C LYS A 41 -15.96 -9.38 -13.02
N ALA A 42 -16.63 -10.39 -12.49
CA ALA A 42 -16.09 -11.20 -11.40
C ALA A 42 -14.80 -11.91 -11.86
N SER A 43 -13.90 -12.19 -10.92
CA SER A 43 -12.58 -12.80 -11.13
C SER A 43 -11.62 -11.99 -12.01
N GLN A 44 -11.99 -10.78 -12.44
CA GLN A 44 -11.10 -9.90 -13.20
C GLN A 44 -9.96 -9.41 -12.30
N LYS A 45 -8.74 -9.42 -12.86
CA LYS A 45 -7.54 -8.92 -12.20
C LYS A 45 -7.24 -7.47 -12.59
N ARG A 46 -6.73 -6.70 -11.64
CA ARG A 46 -6.18 -5.36 -11.86
C ARG A 46 -4.88 -5.19 -11.09
N SER A 47 -3.92 -4.54 -11.75
CA SER A 47 -2.60 -4.28 -11.17
C SER A 47 -2.46 -2.81 -10.82
N PHE A 48 -1.72 -2.55 -9.75
CA PHE A 48 -1.32 -1.22 -9.33
C PHE A 48 0.09 -1.27 -8.75
N LYS A 49 0.72 -0.10 -8.64
CA LYS A 49 1.99 0.06 -7.92
C LYS A 49 1.78 0.97 -6.72
N VAL A 50 2.48 0.65 -5.63
CA VAL A 50 2.64 1.50 -4.46
C VAL A 50 4.08 1.98 -4.45
N VAL A 51 4.31 3.28 -4.42
CA VAL A 51 5.64 3.87 -4.30
C VAL A 51 5.77 4.47 -2.90
N VAL A 52 6.82 4.07 -2.20
CA VAL A 52 7.12 4.54 -0.84
C VAL A 52 8.45 5.28 -0.86
N LYS A 53 8.44 6.54 -0.40
CA LYS A 53 9.64 7.34 -0.18
C LYS A 53 9.65 7.77 1.28
N ALA A 54 10.63 7.32 2.05
CA ALA A 54 10.82 7.75 3.43
C ALA A 54 12.03 8.68 3.51
N LYS A 55 11.94 9.72 4.35
CA LYS A 55 13.12 10.46 4.84
C LYS A 55 13.98 9.53 5.70
N GLN A 56 15.21 9.94 6.01
CA GLN A 56 16.00 9.20 7.00
C GLN A 56 15.23 9.05 8.31
N MET A 57 15.27 7.85 8.86
CA MET A 57 14.64 7.49 10.12
C MET A 57 15.72 7.00 11.09
N SER A 58 15.58 7.33 12.37
CA SER A 58 16.47 6.83 13.43
C SER A 58 16.58 5.29 13.36
N PRO A 59 17.77 4.70 13.59
CA PRO A 59 17.93 3.26 13.65
C PRO A 59 16.92 2.61 14.59
N GLY A 60 16.35 1.47 14.20
CA GLY A 60 15.32 0.77 14.97
C GLY A 60 13.92 1.39 14.91
N LYS A 61 13.75 2.56 14.27
CA LYS A 61 12.42 3.20 14.15
C LYS A 61 11.51 2.41 13.21
N ILE A 62 10.28 2.20 13.66
CA ILE A 62 9.19 1.59 12.89
C ILE A 62 8.05 2.60 12.79
N VAL A 63 7.51 2.79 11.58
CA VAL A 63 6.31 3.58 11.34
C VAL A 63 5.36 2.83 10.41
N SER A 64 4.07 3.14 10.52
CA SER A 64 3.01 2.44 9.79
C SER A 64 2.13 3.41 9.02
N GLY A 65 1.84 3.04 7.78
CA GLY A 65 0.84 3.66 6.92
C GLY A 65 -0.27 2.66 6.55
N LEU A 66 -1.23 3.13 5.77
CA LEU A 66 -2.39 2.35 5.36
C LEU A 66 -2.80 2.70 3.93
N LEU A 67 -2.97 1.68 3.09
CA LEU A 67 -3.71 1.77 1.83
C LEU A 67 -5.09 1.15 2.04
N VAL A 68 -6.15 1.86 1.64
CA VAL A 68 -7.52 1.33 1.62
C VAL A 68 -8.11 1.49 0.23
N TRP A 69 -8.64 0.40 -0.33
CA TRP A 69 -9.51 0.43 -1.50
C TRP A 69 -10.96 0.44 -1.05
N ARG A 70 -11.69 1.50 -1.41
CA ARG A 70 -13.11 1.69 -1.05
C ARG A 70 -14.01 1.62 -2.26
N SER A 71 -15.07 0.83 -2.15
CA SER A 71 -16.27 0.87 -2.99
C SER A 71 -17.47 1.16 -2.08
N PRO A 72 -18.68 1.40 -2.62
CA PRO A 72 -19.87 1.59 -1.78
C PRO A 72 -20.16 0.43 -0.81
N ARG A 73 -19.74 -0.80 -1.15
CA ARG A 73 -20.04 -2.02 -0.37
C ARG A 73 -18.84 -2.64 0.36
N HIS A 74 -17.61 -2.33 -0.07
CA HIS A 74 -16.43 -3.01 0.43
C HIS A 74 -15.30 -2.03 0.77
N SER A 75 -14.57 -2.34 1.84
CA SER A 75 -13.35 -1.65 2.25
C SER A 75 -12.22 -2.67 2.41
N VAL A 76 -11.30 -2.71 1.44
CA VAL A 76 -10.12 -3.61 1.47
C VAL A 76 -8.93 -2.83 2.00
N ARG A 77 -8.34 -3.28 3.12
CA ARG A 77 -7.26 -2.59 3.82
C ARG A 77 -5.93 -3.32 3.66
N SER A 78 -4.85 -2.58 3.47
CA SER A 78 -3.49 -3.09 3.38
C SER A 78 -2.55 -2.21 4.24
N PRO A 79 -2.10 -2.69 5.40
CA PRO A 79 -1.07 -2.01 6.19
C PRO A 79 0.25 -1.90 5.41
N ILE A 80 0.96 -0.80 5.62
CA ILE A 80 2.30 -0.57 5.05
C ILE A 80 3.23 -0.30 6.23
N VAL A 81 4.20 -1.18 6.45
CA VAL A 81 5.19 -1.03 7.52
C VAL A 81 6.51 -0.57 6.91
N ILE A 82 7.10 0.47 7.48
CA ILE A 82 8.41 1.00 7.11
C ILE A 82 9.27 0.95 8.36
N TYR A 83 10.47 0.37 8.25
CA TYR A 83 11.40 0.27 9.37
C TYR A 83 12.83 0.63 8.93
N SER A 84 13.58 1.22 9.85
CA SER A 84 15.02 1.41 9.73
C SER A 84 15.72 0.30 10.53
N PRO A 85 16.50 -0.59 9.90
CA PRO A 85 17.25 -1.61 10.61
C PRO A 85 18.17 -0.96 11.65
N SER A 86 18.21 -1.50 12.87
CA SER A 86 19.29 -1.22 13.81
C SER A 86 20.40 -2.25 13.55
N PHE A 87 21.58 -1.82 13.15
CA PHE A 87 22.76 -2.67 13.18
C PHE A 87 23.32 -2.63 14.61
N SER A 88 23.22 -3.75 15.32
CA SER A 88 24.08 -4.01 16.47
C SER A 88 25.31 -4.73 15.93
N ASP A 89 26.44 -4.05 15.89
CA ASP A 89 27.73 -4.70 15.65
C ASP A 89 28.04 -5.61 16.85
N ASN A 90 27.62 -6.87 16.78
CA ASN A 90 28.14 -7.94 17.62
C ASN A 90 29.16 -8.71 16.79
N ASN A 91 30.40 -8.24 16.81
CA ASN A 91 31.60 -9.06 16.64
C ASN A 91 32.80 -8.32 17.24
N LEU A 92 32.98 -8.50 18.55
CA LEU A 92 34.30 -8.60 19.18
C LEU A 92 34.70 -10.07 19.16
#